data_AF-A0A7V9NHP5-F1
#
_entry.id   AF-A0A7V9NHP5-F1
#
_cell.length_a   1.000
_cell.length_b   1.000
_cell.length_c   1.000
_cell.angle_alpha   90.00
_cell.angle_beta   90.00
_cell.angle_gamma   90.00
#
_symmetry.space_group_name_H-M   'P 1'
#
loop_
_entity.id
_entity.type
_entity.pdbx_description
1 polymer ?
#
loop_
_entity_poly.entity_id
_entity_poly.type
_entity_poly.pdbx_seq_one_letter_code
_entity_poly.pdbx_strand_id
1 'polypeptide(L)'
;MNGILAREEEIEDGTRAGVKWEGTWRLPKPAHDVHLVAVATGPGVTAPYWPTAKPYQPTSIEFAPYVLGLSGAVFVDGDGSRAFEPAVEYARREVSAAADIRQLAARLRSYDGAVAIQAASLLRVRDPAAFDENIRSIMQAAPAHVANGVAAYQEAWNDSQARRAR
;
A
#
# COMPACT_ATOMS: atom_id res chain seq x y z
N MET A 1 -0.24 -4.77 2.95
CA MET A 1 1.21 -4.85 3.14
C MET A 1 1.92 -4.06 2.05
N ASN A 2 1.41 -4.08 0.82
CA ASN A 2 1.90 -3.16 -0.22
C ASN A 2 1.50 -1.72 0.07
N GLY A 3 2.49 -0.83 0.15
CA GLY A 3 2.29 0.61 0.35
C GLY A 3 1.72 1.02 1.71
N ILE A 4 1.67 0.11 2.69
CA ILE A 4 1.19 0.37 4.04
C ILE A 4 2.31 0.11 5.04
N LEU A 5 2.44 0.98 6.04
CA LEU A 5 3.38 0.82 7.14
C LEU A 5 3.12 -0.52 7.86
N ALA A 6 4.12 -1.42 7.83
CA ALA A 6 4.03 -2.73 8.47
C ALA A 6 4.48 -2.69 9.94
N ARG A 7 5.52 -1.91 10.24
CA ARG A 7 6.09 -1.72 11.58
C ARG A 7 6.91 -0.45 11.59
N GLU A 8 6.95 0.20 12.75
CA GLU A 8 7.80 1.36 13.05
C GLU A 8 8.45 1.13 14.42
N GLU A 9 9.66 1.66 14.58
CA GLU A 9 10.43 1.60 15.82
C GLU A 9 11.37 2.80 15.87
N GLU A 10 11.45 3.45 17.03
CA GLU A 10 12.48 4.44 17.29
C GLU A 10 13.78 3.72 17.64
N ILE A 11 14.88 4.12 17.00
CA ILE A 11 16.18 3.45 17.12
C ILE A 11 17.19 4.37 17.78
N GLU A 12 17.96 3.81 18.71
CA GLU A 12 19.08 4.49 19.36
C GLU A 12 20.42 4.00 18.82
N ASP A 13 21.45 4.84 18.95
CA ASP A 13 22.81 4.48 18.54
C ASP A 13 23.32 3.27 19.34
N GLY A 14 23.78 2.26 18.63
CA GLY A 14 24.43 1.06 19.16
C GLY A 14 25.89 1.31 19.55
N THR A 15 26.49 0.31 20.19
CA THR A 15 27.84 0.39 20.74
C THR A 15 28.94 -0.08 19.79
N ARG A 16 28.58 -0.59 18.61
CA ARG A 16 29.52 -1.19 17.65
C ARG A 16 30.10 -0.14 16.72
N ALA A 17 31.43 -0.01 16.71
CA ALA A 17 32.11 0.91 15.82
C ALA A 17 31.70 0.69 14.35
N GLY A 18 31.28 1.77 13.68
CA GLY A 18 30.86 1.75 12.26
C GLY A 18 29.44 1.24 12.00
N VAL A 19 28.73 0.71 13.00
CA VAL A 19 27.32 0.30 12.88
C VAL A 19 26.49 1.12 13.86
N LYS A 20 25.76 2.10 13.34
CA LYS A 20 24.88 2.93 14.18
C LYS A 20 23.74 2.13 14.77
N TRP A 21 23.15 1.21 14.03
CA TRP A 21 22.08 0.36 14.54
C TRP A 21 21.94 -0.90 13.67
N GLU A 22 21.55 -2.01 14.28
CA GLU A 22 21.22 -3.27 13.63
C GLU A 22 20.07 -3.94 14.38
N GLY A 23 19.07 -4.44 13.65
CA GLY A 23 17.93 -5.12 14.22
C GLY A 23 17.34 -6.14 13.26
N THR A 24 16.57 -7.07 13.80
CA THR A 24 15.83 -8.07 13.02
C THR A 24 14.36 -8.01 13.38
N TRP A 25 13.51 -7.83 12.36
CA TRP A 25 12.07 -7.85 12.52
C TRP A 25 11.49 -9.15 11.99
N ARG A 26 10.61 -9.77 12.78
CA ARG A 26 9.77 -10.88 12.34
C ARG A 26 8.43 -10.30 11.91
N LEU A 27 8.11 -10.46 10.63
CA LEU A 27 6.85 -10.02 10.05
C LEU A 27 5.95 -11.24 9.75
N PRO A 28 4.62 -11.11 9.84
CA PRO A 28 3.71 -12.15 9.38
C PRO A 28 3.96 -12.46 7.90
N LYS A 29 3.94 -13.74 7.53
CA LYS A 29 4.06 -14.13 6.13
C LYS A 29 2.82 -13.61 5.36
N PRO A 30 2.98 -12.84 4.28
CA PRO A 30 1.87 -12.43 3.43
C PRO A 30 1.27 -13.63 2.70
N ALA A 31 -0.03 -13.55 2.39
CA ALA A 31 -0.74 -14.62 1.68
C ALA A 31 -0.51 -14.59 0.15
N HIS A 32 0.06 -13.51 -0.36
CA HIS A 32 0.31 -13.22 -1.77
C HIS A 32 1.58 -12.39 -1.91
N ASP A 33 2.01 -12.17 -3.14
CA ASP A 33 3.24 -11.42 -3.42
C ASP A 33 3.18 -9.97 -2.96
N VAL A 34 4.27 -9.55 -2.32
CA VAL A 34 4.44 -8.16 -1.85
C VAL A 34 5.84 -7.65 -2.10
N HIS A 35 5.98 -6.34 -2.02
CA HIS A 35 7.28 -5.68 -1.92
C HIS A 35 7.44 -5.04 -0.55
N LEU A 36 8.60 -5.27 0.07
CA LEU A 36 8.98 -4.62 1.33
C LEU A 36 10.04 -3.56 1.08
N VAL A 37 9.88 -2.42 1.75
CA VAL A 37 10.84 -1.32 1.75
C VAL A 37 11.12 -0.97 3.20
N ALA A 38 12.39 -0.95 3.60
CA ALA A 38 12.81 -0.38 4.87
C ALA A 38 13.01 1.13 4.66
N VAL A 39 12.38 1.93 5.51
CA VAL A 39 12.52 3.38 5.51
C VAL A 39 13.14 3.79 6.84
N ALA A 40 14.21 4.58 6.77
CA ALA A 40 14.84 5.18 7.94
C ALA A 40 14.74 6.69 7.81
N THR A 41 14.21 7.34 8.84
CA THR A 41 14.19 8.80 8.96
C THR A 41 15.15 9.22 10.06
N GLY A 42 15.69 10.43 9.93
CA GLY A 42 16.61 10.99 10.92
C GLY A 42 16.57 12.50 10.95
N PRO A 43 17.21 13.12 11.95
CA PRO A 43 17.29 14.56 12.06
C PRO A 43 17.88 15.16 10.79
N GLY A 44 17.40 16.35 10.43
CA GLY A 44 17.91 17.09 9.28
C GLY A 44 19.39 17.37 9.41
N VAL A 45 20.03 17.51 8.25
CA VAL A 45 21.40 18.01 8.17
C VAL A 45 21.43 19.44 8.72
N THR A 46 22.11 19.65 9.84
CA THR A 46 22.25 20.96 10.50
C THR A 46 23.52 21.70 10.09
N ALA A 47 24.47 21.01 9.47
CA ALA A 47 25.77 21.56 9.14
C ALA A 47 25.80 22.14 7.70
N PRO A 48 26.26 23.39 7.51
CA PRO A 48 26.10 24.11 6.23
C PRO A 48 26.97 23.57 5.08
N TYR A 49 27.91 22.65 5.36
CA TYR A 49 28.81 22.08 4.36
C TYR A 49 28.27 20.82 3.67
N TRP A 50 27.07 20.35 4.05
CA TRP A 50 26.40 19.24 3.39
C TRP A 50 25.37 19.79 2.39
N PRO A 51 25.52 19.57 1.08
CA PRO A 51 24.58 20.05 0.09
C PRO A 51 23.22 19.36 0.26
N THR A 52 22.18 20.13 0.53
CA THR A 52 20.80 19.66 0.56
C THR A 52 20.11 19.98 -0.77
N ALA A 53 19.34 19.03 -1.30
CA ALA A 53 18.52 19.29 -2.48
C ALA A 53 17.48 20.37 -2.13
N LYS A 54 17.30 21.36 -3.01
CA LYS A 54 16.20 22.32 -2.87
C LYS A 54 14.87 21.56 -2.98
N PRO A 55 13.87 21.85 -2.14
CA PRO A 55 12.54 21.26 -2.28
C PRO A 55 12.00 21.50 -3.69
N TYR A 56 11.55 20.44 -4.36
CA TYR A 56 11.07 20.51 -5.74
C TYR A 56 9.84 21.40 -5.88
N GLN A 57 8.96 21.40 -4.87
CA GLN A 57 7.79 22.29 -4.74
C GLN A 57 7.49 22.50 -3.25
N PRO A 58 7.98 23.59 -2.63
CA PRO A 58 7.69 23.84 -1.22
C PRO A 58 6.20 24.17 -1.06
N THR A 59 5.55 23.46 -0.14
CA THR A 59 4.17 23.74 0.29
C THR A 59 4.11 24.79 1.42
N SER A 60 5.27 25.17 1.98
CA SER A 60 5.43 26.18 3.02
C SER A 60 6.78 26.89 2.86
N ILE A 61 6.88 28.11 3.40
CA ILE A 61 8.14 28.85 3.55
C ILE A 61 8.99 28.33 4.71
N GLU A 62 8.38 27.59 5.65
CA GLU A 62 9.06 26.96 6.77
C GLU A 62 9.83 25.73 6.29
N PHE A 63 11.13 25.70 6.55
CA PHE A 63 12.00 24.59 6.18
C PHE A 63 12.35 23.73 7.40
N ALA A 64 11.76 22.54 7.48
CA ALA A 64 12.09 21.52 8.48
C ALA A 64 12.87 20.37 7.80
N PRO A 65 14.22 20.38 7.80
CA PRO A 65 15.00 19.34 7.16
C PRO A 65 14.91 18.03 7.93
N TYR A 66 14.93 16.93 7.20
CA TYR A 66 15.12 15.58 7.74
C TYR A 66 15.92 14.74 6.74
N VAL A 67 16.57 13.69 7.24
CA VAL A 67 17.23 12.68 6.40
C VAL A 67 16.24 11.57 6.15
N LEU A 68 16.18 11.09 4.91
CA LEU A 68 15.40 9.94 4.48
C LEU A 68 16.32 8.95 3.79
N GLY A 69 16.41 7.74 4.34
CA GLY A 69 17.01 6.58 3.69
C GLY A 69 15.91 5.58 3.35
N LEU A 70 16.00 4.98 2.17
CA LEU A 70 15.13 3.87 1.78
C LEU A 70 15.98 2.74 1.23
N SER A 71 15.60 1.50 1.57
CA SER A 71 16.08 0.34 0.84
C SER A 71 15.50 0.32 -0.57
N GLY A 72 16.07 -0.51 -1.44
CA GLY A 72 15.34 -0.97 -2.62
C GLY A 72 14.09 -1.75 -2.22
N ALA A 73 13.15 -1.90 -3.15
CA ALA A 73 12.00 -2.78 -2.97
C ALA A 73 12.46 -4.24 -3.02
N VAL A 74 12.26 -4.96 -1.92
CA VAL A 74 12.57 -6.39 -1.81
C VAL A 74 11.31 -7.18 -2.12
N PHE A 75 11.37 -8.00 -3.17
CA PHE A 75 10.29 -8.93 -3.51
C PHE A 75 10.20 -10.04 -2.48
N VAL A 76 8.97 -10.30 -2.01
CA VAL A 76 8.63 -11.43 -1.13
C VAL A 76 7.59 -12.27 -1.85
N ASP A 77 8.00 -13.50 -2.21
CA ASP A 77 7.12 -14.55 -2.74
C ASP A 77 6.22 -15.07 -1.61
N GLY A 78 5.00 -14.55 -1.56
CA GLY A 78 4.05 -14.83 -0.48
C GLY A 78 3.34 -16.17 -0.68
N ASP A 79 3.01 -16.50 -1.93
CA ASP A 79 2.23 -17.68 -2.29
C ASP A 79 3.07 -18.90 -2.68
N GLY A 80 4.38 -18.72 -2.86
CA GLY A 80 5.33 -19.77 -3.21
C GLY A 80 5.38 -20.10 -4.70
N SER A 81 4.86 -19.22 -5.55
CA SER A 81 4.79 -19.40 -7.01
C SER A 81 6.14 -19.27 -7.71
N ARG A 82 7.16 -18.70 -7.04
CA ARG A 82 8.49 -18.37 -7.59
C ARG A 82 8.46 -17.36 -8.74
N ALA A 83 7.34 -16.71 -8.98
CA ALA A 83 7.17 -15.67 -9.98
C ALA A 83 6.44 -14.50 -9.33
N PHE A 84 6.74 -13.28 -9.76
CA PHE A 84 6.01 -12.13 -9.28
C PHE A 84 4.66 -12.02 -10.00
N GLU A 85 3.58 -12.03 -9.24
CA GLU A 85 2.25 -11.64 -9.71
C GLU A 85 1.88 -10.24 -9.19
N PRO A 86 1.46 -9.30 -10.06
CA PRO A 86 0.99 -8.01 -9.60
C PRO A 86 -0.42 -8.10 -8.99
N ALA A 87 -0.77 -7.15 -8.12
CA ALA A 87 -2.06 -7.11 -7.43
C ALA A 87 -3.29 -7.21 -8.36
N VAL A 88 -3.18 -6.72 -9.60
CA VAL A 88 -4.26 -6.79 -10.59
C VAL A 88 -4.53 -8.22 -11.07
N GLU A 89 -3.52 -9.09 -11.15
CA GLU A 89 -3.71 -10.48 -11.58
C GLU A 89 -4.36 -11.31 -10.48
N TYR A 90 -3.96 -11.11 -9.22
CA TYR A 90 -4.69 -11.63 -8.06
C TYR A 90 -6.16 -11.21 -8.08
N ALA A 91 -6.43 -9.90 -8.26
CA ALA A 91 -7.79 -9.38 -8.30
C ALA A 91 -8.60 -9.96 -9.47
N ARG A 92 -8.00 -10.07 -10.66
CA ARG A 92 -8.64 -10.66 -11.84
C ARG A 92 -9.04 -12.11 -11.58
N ARG A 93 -8.14 -12.91 -11.02
CA ARG A 93 -8.40 -14.31 -10.66
C ARG A 93 -9.59 -14.42 -9.71
N GLU A 94 -9.62 -13.64 -8.63
CA GLU A 94 -10.70 -13.73 -7.65
C GLU A 94 -12.04 -13.20 -8.17
N VAL A 95 -12.04 -12.10 -8.95
CA VAL A 95 -13.26 -11.55 -9.58
C VAL A 95 -13.83 -12.50 -10.63
N SER A 96 -12.98 -13.19 -11.40
CA SER A 96 -13.42 -14.18 -12.39
C SER A 96 -13.92 -15.47 -11.75
N ALA A 97 -13.34 -15.88 -10.62
CA ALA A 97 -13.71 -17.13 -9.94
C ALA A 97 -14.89 -16.98 -8.97
N ALA A 98 -15.29 -15.75 -8.62
CA ALA A 98 -16.44 -15.49 -7.77
C ALA A 98 -17.76 -15.55 -8.56
N ALA A 99 -18.70 -16.36 -8.09
CA ALA A 99 -20.07 -16.45 -8.59
C ALA A 99 -20.93 -15.26 -8.15
N ASP A 100 -20.68 -14.73 -6.94
CA ASP A 100 -21.39 -13.59 -6.38
C ASP A 100 -20.47 -12.70 -5.52
N ILE A 101 -20.99 -11.54 -5.13
CA ILE A 101 -20.25 -10.52 -4.37
C ILE A 101 -19.87 -10.99 -2.96
N ARG A 102 -20.70 -11.83 -2.33
CA ARG A 102 -20.41 -12.37 -0.99
C ARG A 102 -19.24 -13.35 -1.07
N GLN A 103 -19.20 -14.18 -2.10
CA GLN A 103 -18.07 -15.08 -2.36
C GLN A 103 -16.81 -14.27 -2.66
N LEU A 104 -16.90 -13.21 -3.47
CA LEU A 104 -15.77 -12.32 -3.73
C LEU A 104 -15.22 -11.70 -2.44
N ALA A 105 -16.08 -11.14 -1.59
CA ALA A 105 -15.69 -10.59 -0.30
C ALA A 105 -15.01 -11.63 0.61
N ALA A 106 -15.47 -12.88 0.60
CA ALA A 106 -14.84 -13.98 1.35
C ALA A 106 -13.44 -14.32 0.81
N ARG A 107 -13.26 -14.35 -0.51
CA ARG A 107 -11.98 -14.66 -1.18
C ARG A 107 -10.95 -13.54 -1.01
N LEU A 108 -11.39 -12.28 -0.99
CA LEU A 108 -10.51 -11.13 -0.78
C LEU A 108 -9.95 -11.03 0.64
N ARG A 109 -10.47 -11.80 1.62
CA ARG A 109 -10.08 -11.70 3.03
C ARG A 109 -8.59 -11.88 3.30
N SER A 110 -7.93 -12.77 2.56
CA SER A 110 -6.51 -13.07 2.72
C SER A 110 -5.58 -12.06 2.04
N TYR A 111 -6.13 -11.24 1.13
CA TYR A 111 -5.35 -10.28 0.36
C TYR A 111 -5.31 -8.91 1.04
N ASP A 112 -4.44 -8.02 0.55
CA ASP A 112 -4.31 -6.67 1.08
C ASP A 112 -5.13 -5.62 0.29
N GLY A 113 -5.11 -4.39 0.79
CA GLY A 113 -5.89 -3.28 0.22
C GLY A 113 -5.58 -3.01 -1.25
N ALA A 114 -4.35 -3.28 -1.73
CA ALA A 114 -4.00 -3.08 -3.14
C ALA A 114 -4.78 -4.03 -4.07
N VAL A 115 -4.91 -5.31 -3.69
CA VAL A 115 -5.74 -6.27 -4.44
C VAL A 115 -7.21 -5.87 -4.38
N ALA A 116 -7.69 -5.43 -3.22
CA ALA A 116 -9.07 -4.95 -3.06
C ALA A 116 -9.39 -3.73 -3.96
N ILE A 117 -8.47 -2.75 -4.05
CA ILE A 117 -8.56 -1.60 -4.97
C ILE A 117 -8.68 -2.08 -6.42
N GLN A 118 -7.83 -3.02 -6.84
CA GLN A 118 -7.88 -3.56 -8.20
C GLN A 118 -9.18 -4.33 -8.46
N ALA A 119 -9.69 -5.08 -7.48
CA ALA A 119 -10.97 -5.76 -7.59
C ALA A 119 -12.14 -4.78 -7.77
N ALA A 120 -12.16 -3.68 -7.00
CA ALA A 120 -13.14 -2.61 -7.18
C ALA A 120 -13.07 -2.00 -8.59
N SER A 121 -11.86 -1.75 -9.09
CA SER A 121 -11.66 -1.25 -10.45
C SER A 121 -12.23 -2.19 -11.52
N LEU A 122 -11.99 -3.50 -11.37
CA LEU A 122 -12.51 -4.52 -12.28
C LEU A 122 -14.04 -4.63 -12.20
N LEU A 123 -14.63 -4.56 -11.01
CA LEU A 123 -16.09 -4.56 -10.84
C LEU A 123 -16.74 -3.36 -11.52
N ARG A 124 -16.17 -2.16 -11.37
CA ARG A 124 -16.68 -0.95 -12.03
C ARG A 124 -16.65 -1.08 -13.55
N VAL A 125 -15.59 -1.66 -14.11
CA VAL A 125 -15.47 -1.87 -15.56
C VAL A 125 -16.45 -2.94 -16.04
N ARG A 126 -16.67 -3.99 -15.25
CA ARG A 126 -17.55 -5.12 -15.59
C ARG A 126 -19.03 -4.75 -15.56
N ASP A 127 -19.47 -4.03 -14.53
CA ASP A 127 -20.85 -3.58 -14.37
C ASP A 127 -20.90 -2.23 -13.65
N PRO A 128 -20.84 -1.12 -14.41
CA PRO A 128 -20.91 0.22 -13.85
C PRO A 128 -22.23 0.51 -13.11
N ALA A 129 -23.32 -0.13 -13.49
CA ALA A 129 -24.65 0.14 -12.93
C ALA A 129 -24.82 -0.50 -11.54
N ALA A 130 -24.29 -1.72 -11.36
CA ALA A 130 -24.31 -2.39 -10.06
C ALA A 130 -23.12 -2.02 -9.15
N PHE A 131 -22.20 -1.17 -9.61
CA PHE A 131 -20.93 -0.90 -8.92
C PHE A 131 -21.11 -0.43 -7.47
N ASP A 132 -21.94 0.61 -7.24
CA ASP A 132 -22.11 1.17 -5.89
C ASP A 132 -22.75 0.17 -4.92
N GLU A 133 -23.68 -0.65 -5.40
CA GLU A 133 -24.31 -1.72 -4.61
C GLU A 133 -23.31 -2.83 -4.26
N ASN A 134 -22.50 -3.21 -5.24
CA ASN A 134 -21.46 -4.24 -5.08
C ASN A 134 -20.40 -3.79 -4.07
N ILE A 135 -19.94 -2.53 -4.14
CA ILE A 135 -18.95 -1.99 -3.19
C ILE A 135 -19.53 -1.93 -1.79
N ARG A 136 -20.77 -1.44 -1.63
CA ARG A 136 -21.44 -1.41 -0.32
C ARG A 136 -21.57 -2.80 0.29
N SER A 137 -21.93 -3.79 -0.53
CA SER A 137 -22.02 -5.19 -0.10
C SER A 137 -20.67 -5.77 0.34
N ILE A 138 -19.59 -5.45 -0.38
CA ILE A 138 -18.22 -5.86 0.02
C ILE A 138 -17.82 -5.21 1.33
N MET A 139 -18.05 -3.89 1.49
CA MET A 139 -17.71 -3.16 2.71
C MET A 139 -18.42 -3.72 3.95
N GLN A 140 -19.64 -4.25 3.81
CA GLN A 140 -20.39 -4.86 4.92
C GLN A 140 -19.91 -6.28 5.26
N ALA A 141 -19.43 -7.05 4.29
CA ALA A 141 -19.10 -8.48 4.47
C ALA A 141 -17.60 -8.75 4.69
N ALA A 142 -16.73 -7.86 4.19
CA ALA A 142 -15.29 -8.05 4.19
C ALA A 142 -14.61 -7.43 5.44
N PRO A 143 -13.41 -7.90 5.82
CA PRO A 143 -12.60 -7.29 6.87
C PRO A 143 -12.23 -5.84 6.53
N ALA A 144 -11.88 -5.07 7.57
CA ALA A 144 -11.60 -3.64 7.47
C ALA A 144 -10.57 -3.27 6.38
N HIS A 145 -9.50 -4.05 6.21
CA HIS A 145 -8.48 -3.74 5.20
C HIS A 145 -8.98 -3.88 3.76
N VAL A 146 -9.90 -4.82 3.50
CA VAL A 146 -10.54 -4.99 2.19
C VAL A 146 -11.57 -3.88 1.98
N ALA A 147 -12.40 -3.62 3.00
CA ALA A 147 -13.40 -2.55 2.97
C ALA A 147 -12.76 -1.17 2.70
N ASN A 148 -11.65 -0.87 3.37
CA ASN A 148 -10.89 0.36 3.15
C ASN A 148 -10.32 0.44 1.73
N GLY A 149 -9.82 -0.67 1.18
CA GLY A 149 -9.31 -0.72 -0.18
C GLY A 149 -10.39 -0.43 -1.23
N VAL A 150 -11.55 -1.09 -1.14
CA VAL A 150 -12.65 -0.83 -2.09
C VAL A 150 -13.23 0.59 -1.94
N ALA A 151 -13.31 1.11 -0.71
CA ALA A 151 -13.77 2.47 -0.44
C ALA A 151 -12.81 3.52 -1.02
N ALA A 152 -11.49 3.34 -0.87
CA ALA A 152 -10.48 4.24 -1.42
C ALA A 152 -10.59 4.36 -2.95
N TYR A 153 -10.89 3.25 -3.64
CA TYR A 153 -11.14 3.30 -5.08
C TYR A 153 -12.42 4.07 -5.42
N GLN A 154 -13.51 3.83 -4.71
CA GLN A 154 -14.79 4.52 -4.93
C GLN A 154 -14.65 6.04 -4.73
N GLU A 155 -13.98 6.46 -3.67
CA GLU A 155 -13.68 7.87 -3.39
C GLU A 155 -12.83 8.50 -4.50
N ALA A 156 -11.71 7.89 -4.87
CA ALA A 156 -10.84 8.38 -5.94
C ALA A 156 -11.56 8.46 -7.30
N TRP A 157 -12.46 7.52 -7.57
CA TRP A 157 -13.28 7.54 -8.78
C TRP A 157 -14.27 8.72 -8.78
N ASN A 158 -14.99 8.92 -7.68
CA ASN A 158 -15.94 10.02 -7.53
C ASN A 158 -15.25 11.37 -7.69
N ASP A 159 -14.09 11.54 -7.06
CA ASP A 159 -13.23 12.71 -7.22
C ASP A 159 -12.83 12.94 -8.67
N SER A 160 -12.44 11.87 -9.39
CA SER A 160 -12.11 11.96 -10.80
C SER A 160 -13.31 12.37 -11.65
N GLN A 161 -14.53 11.91 -11.35
CA GLN A 161 -15.72 12.32 -12.09
C GLN A 161 -16.05 13.79 -11.82
N ALA A 162 -16.00 14.22 -10.57
CA ALA A 162 -16.25 15.61 -10.18
C ALA A 162 -15.28 16.59 -10.86
N ARG A 163 -14.01 16.20 -11.03
CA ARG A 163 -13.01 17.01 -11.74
C ARG A 163 -13.21 17.05 -13.25
N ARG A 164 -13.73 15.98 -13.86
CA ARG A 164 -14.04 15.94 -15.31
C ARG A 164 -15.27 16.76 -15.68
N ALA A 165 -16.16 16.99 -14.73
CA ALA A 165 -17.37 17.79 -14.91
C ALA A 165 -17.14 19.31 -14.74
N ARG A 166 -15.92 19.73 -14.36
CA ARG A 166 -15.49 21.13 -14.26
C ARG A 166 -14.68 21.52 -15.49
#